data_AF-A0A2E4YNY0-F1
#
_entry.id   AF-A0A2E4YNY0-F1
#
_cell.length_a   1.000
_cell.length_b   1.000
_cell.length_c   1.000
_cell.angle_alpha   90.00
_cell.angle_beta   90.00
_cell.angle_gamma   90.00
#
_symmetry.space_group_name_H-M   'P 1'
#
loop_
_entity.id
_entity.type
_entity.pdbx_description
1 polymer ?
#
loop_
_entity_poly.entity_id
_entity_poly.type
_entity_poly.pdbx_seq_one_letter_code
_entity_poly.pdbx_strand_id
1 'polypeptide(L)'
;MKGDKVELNYKRVSGSEKGRIHLSPEPGNYEFITFPKVTFNKGERVVFICSHCDSDLSSEKNKKFAELKMMVNDFIFFEALFSTVHGDKRTYIITQDEVDSYGDADGEVHDDFENFSFDADVV
;
A
#
# COMPACT_ATOMS: atom_id res chain seq x y z
N MET A 1 8.26 20.31 -11.45
CA MET A 1 8.90 19.08 -10.93
C MET A 1 8.14 17.90 -11.54
N LYS A 2 8.83 16.95 -12.18
CA LYS A 2 8.22 15.67 -12.56
C LYS A 2 7.86 14.98 -11.25
N GLY A 3 6.58 14.82 -10.94
CA GLY A 3 6.16 14.03 -9.79
C GLY A 3 6.52 12.59 -10.06
N ASP A 4 7.50 12.06 -9.33
CA ASP A 4 7.93 10.67 -9.43
C ASP A 4 6.78 9.79 -8.92
N LYS A 5 6.13 9.06 -9.83
CA LYS A 5 5.05 8.15 -9.49
C LYS A 5 5.65 6.87 -8.92
N VAL A 6 4.96 6.23 -7.98
CA VAL A 6 5.32 4.89 -7.54
C VAL A 6 4.82 3.89 -8.60
N GLU A 7 5.73 3.22 -9.31
CA GLU A 7 5.40 2.16 -10.28
C GLU A 7 5.48 0.79 -9.62
N LEU A 8 4.36 0.07 -9.58
CA LEU A 8 4.28 -1.32 -9.08
C LEU A 8 3.68 -2.23 -10.14
N ASN A 9 3.95 -3.53 -10.01
CA ASN A 9 3.17 -4.55 -10.70
C ASN A 9 1.94 -4.91 -9.85
N TYR A 10 0.85 -5.34 -10.48
CA TYR A 10 -0.31 -5.89 -9.77
C TYR A 10 -0.79 -7.19 -10.41
N LYS A 11 -1.42 -8.04 -9.59
CA LYS A 11 -2.20 -9.20 -10.03
C LYS A 11 -3.59 -9.13 -9.37
N ARG A 12 -4.67 -9.36 -10.12
CA ARG A 12 -5.99 -9.51 -9.52
C ARG A 12 -6.06 -10.80 -8.71
N VAL A 13 -6.71 -10.78 -7.55
CA VAL A 13 -6.91 -12.00 -6.76
C VAL A 13 -7.93 -12.95 -7.42
N SER A 14 -8.93 -12.38 -8.09
CA SER A 14 -10.05 -13.11 -8.70
C SER A 14 -9.73 -13.77 -10.06
N GLY A 15 -8.52 -13.59 -10.61
CA GLY A 15 -8.20 -14.09 -11.95
C GLY A 15 -6.72 -14.00 -12.31
N SER A 16 -6.40 -14.26 -13.59
CA SER A 16 -5.02 -14.24 -14.11
C SER A 16 -4.56 -12.88 -14.62
N GLU A 17 -5.40 -11.85 -14.52
CA GLU A 17 -5.08 -10.51 -15.01
C GLU A 17 -3.99 -9.85 -14.17
N LYS A 18 -3.01 -9.28 -14.86
CA LYS A 18 -1.88 -8.58 -14.27
C LYS A 18 -1.52 -7.36 -15.11
N GLY A 19 -0.87 -6.40 -14.49
CA GLY A 19 -0.43 -5.19 -15.18
C GLY A 19 0.49 -4.36 -14.31
N ARG A 20 0.74 -3.14 -14.77
CA ARG A 20 1.45 -2.10 -14.02
C ARG A 20 0.48 -1.07 -13.51
N ILE A 21 0.78 -0.53 -12.34
CA ILE A 21 0.04 0.56 -11.73
C ILE A 21 1.03 1.67 -11.35
N HIS A 22 0.63 2.91 -11.59
CA HIS A 22 1.32 4.11 -11.15
C HIS A 22 0.47 4.80 -10.10
N LEU A 23 0.99 4.90 -8.88
CA LEU A 23 0.36 5.56 -7.75
C LEU A 23 0.99 6.94 -7.49
N SER A 24 0.24 7.85 -6.88
CA SER A 24 0.83 9.06 -6.30
C SER A 24 1.69 8.69 -5.07
N PRO A 25 2.89 9.27 -4.90
CA PRO A 25 3.68 9.08 -3.68
C PRO A 25 3.18 9.93 -2.50
N GLU A 26 2.26 10.86 -2.74
CA GLU A 26 1.74 11.78 -1.73
C GLU A 26 0.68 11.07 -0.86
N PRO A 27 0.89 10.91 0.46
CA PRO A 27 -0.12 10.35 1.36
C PRO A 27 -1.44 11.14 1.29
N GLY A 28 -2.58 10.44 1.28
CA GLY A 28 -3.88 11.07 1.06
C GLY A 28 -4.27 11.25 -0.41
N ASN A 29 -3.35 11.01 -1.36
CA ASN A 29 -3.61 11.07 -2.79
C ASN A 29 -3.77 9.66 -3.38
N TYR A 30 -5.00 9.30 -3.71
CA TYR A 30 -5.38 7.96 -4.19
C TYR A 30 -5.58 7.88 -5.71
N GLU A 31 -5.09 8.88 -6.44
CA GLU A 31 -5.08 8.83 -7.90
C GLU A 31 -4.10 7.77 -8.40
N PHE A 32 -4.54 6.98 -9.38
CA PHE A 32 -3.71 5.96 -10.01
C PHE A 32 -3.98 5.83 -11.51
N ILE A 33 -2.99 5.27 -12.22
CA ILE A 33 -3.09 4.92 -13.64
C ILE A 33 -2.63 3.48 -13.81
N THR A 34 -3.28 2.72 -14.69
CA THR A 34 -2.93 1.33 -14.98
C THR A 34 -2.53 1.10 -16.44
N PHE A 35 -1.64 0.12 -16.65
CA PHE A 35 -1.23 -0.35 -17.97
C PHE A 35 -1.27 -1.90 -18.01
N PRO A 36 -2.17 -2.51 -18.81
CA PRO A 36 -3.21 -1.86 -19.63
C PRO A 36 -4.23 -1.10 -18.78
N LYS A 37 -4.95 -0.15 -19.40
CA LYS A 37 -5.99 0.59 -18.70
C LYS A 37 -7.12 -0.36 -18.29
N VAL A 38 -7.38 -0.45 -17.00
CA VAL A 38 -8.43 -1.31 -16.43
C VAL A 38 -9.26 -0.55 -15.39
N THR A 39 -10.47 -1.03 -15.18
CA THR A 39 -11.34 -0.60 -14.09
C THR A 39 -11.44 -1.71 -13.04
N PHE A 40 -11.44 -1.33 -11.76
CA PHE A 40 -11.64 -2.24 -10.64
C PHE A 40 -13.06 -2.08 -10.10
N ASN A 41 -13.66 -3.16 -9.64
CA ASN A 41 -14.95 -3.09 -8.95
C ASN A 41 -14.76 -2.60 -7.52
N LYS A 42 -15.75 -1.92 -6.95
CA LYS A 42 -15.70 -1.52 -5.53
C LYS A 42 -15.53 -2.77 -4.65
N GLY A 43 -14.60 -2.73 -3.70
CA GLY A 43 -14.24 -3.86 -2.84
C GLY A 43 -13.32 -4.90 -3.50
N GLU A 44 -12.94 -4.72 -4.77
CA GLU A 44 -12.03 -5.63 -5.43
C GLU A 44 -10.61 -5.50 -4.89
N ARG A 45 -9.97 -6.63 -4.58
CA ARG A 45 -8.60 -6.69 -4.08
C ARG A 45 -7.60 -7.08 -5.16
N VAL A 46 -6.45 -6.41 -5.16
CA VAL A 46 -5.27 -6.81 -5.94
C VAL A 46 -4.11 -7.21 -5.02
N VAL A 47 -3.13 -7.92 -5.57
CA VAL A 47 -1.82 -8.14 -4.94
C VAL A 47 -0.83 -7.24 -5.65
N PHE A 48 -0.20 -6.32 -4.91
CA PHE A 48 0.90 -5.53 -5.44
C PHE A 48 2.22 -6.29 -5.34
N ILE A 49 3.04 -6.08 -6.35
CA ILE A 49 4.31 -6.75 -6.54
C ILE A 49 5.35 -5.68 -6.87
N CYS A 50 6.53 -5.78 -6.27
CA CYS A 50 7.62 -4.87 -6.55
C CYS A 50 8.01 -4.95 -8.03
N SER A 51 8.07 -3.80 -8.70
CA SER A 51 8.47 -3.70 -10.12
C SER A 51 9.96 -3.97 -10.36
N HIS A 52 10.77 -3.93 -9.30
CA HIS A 52 12.22 -4.10 -9.38
C HIS A 52 12.71 -5.51 -9.02
N CYS A 53 12.10 -6.18 -8.05
CA CYS A 53 12.55 -7.48 -7.55
C CYS A 53 11.46 -8.57 -7.56
N ASP A 54 10.27 -8.27 -8.06
CA ASP A 54 9.13 -9.20 -8.14
C ASP A 54 8.64 -9.76 -6.78
N SER A 55 9.03 -9.14 -5.66
CA SER A 55 8.54 -9.52 -4.34
C SER A 55 7.04 -9.20 -4.18
N ASP A 56 6.30 -10.11 -3.53
CA ASP A 56 4.94 -9.82 -3.06
C ASP A 56 5.00 -8.77 -1.96
N LEU A 57 4.22 -7.70 -2.12
CA LEU A 57 4.19 -6.59 -1.18
C LEU A 57 3.05 -6.72 -0.15
N SER A 58 2.31 -7.83 -0.13
CA SER A 58 1.24 -8.05 0.83
C SER A 58 1.78 -8.02 2.26
N SER A 59 1.27 -7.10 3.08
CA SER A 59 1.69 -7.00 4.48
C SER A 59 1.49 -8.31 5.22
N GLU A 60 2.42 -8.62 6.12
CA GLU A 60 2.27 -9.76 7.04
C GLU A 60 1.23 -9.46 8.12
N LYS A 61 1.10 -8.19 8.51
CA LYS A 61 0.18 -7.70 9.54
C LYS A 61 -1.29 -7.82 9.08
N ASN A 62 -1.59 -7.39 7.85
CA ASN A 62 -2.92 -7.53 7.25
C ASN A 62 -2.84 -7.67 5.73
N LYS A 63 -3.28 -8.81 5.19
CA LYS A 63 -3.20 -9.09 3.75
C LYS A 63 -4.01 -8.12 2.88
N LYS A 64 -4.96 -7.35 3.43
CA LYS A 64 -5.65 -6.29 2.69
C LYS A 64 -4.74 -5.09 2.38
N PHE A 65 -3.60 -4.96 3.03
CA PHE A 65 -2.63 -3.89 2.83
C PHE A 65 -1.40 -4.40 2.07
N ALA A 66 -0.80 -3.51 1.29
CA ALA A 66 0.56 -3.64 0.83
C ALA A 66 1.48 -2.88 1.79
N GLU A 67 2.71 -3.36 1.94
CA GLU A 67 3.71 -2.83 2.86
C GLU A 67 5.00 -2.53 2.09
N LEU A 68 5.43 -1.28 2.16
CA LEU A 68 6.71 -0.81 1.64
C LEU A 68 7.59 -0.37 2.80
N LYS A 69 8.68 -1.09 3.04
CA LYS A 69 9.72 -0.70 3.99
C LYS A 69 10.77 0.12 3.27
N MET A 70 10.95 1.37 3.67
CA MET A 70 11.93 2.27 3.10
C MET A 70 12.98 2.63 4.14
N MET A 71 14.24 2.52 3.73
CA MET A 71 15.40 2.96 4.51
C MET A 71 16.04 4.10 3.73
N VAL A 72 16.02 5.31 4.29
CA VAL A 72 16.68 6.48 3.68
C VAL A 72 18.16 6.51 4.03
N ASN A 73 18.50 6.09 5.24
CA ASN A 73 19.85 5.82 5.71
C ASN A 73 19.78 4.83 6.89
N ASP A 74 20.93 4.48 7.46
CA ASP A 74 21.05 3.49 8.56
C ASP A 74 20.22 3.80 9.81
N PHE A 75 19.68 5.03 9.94
CA PHE A 75 18.92 5.49 11.11
C PHE A 75 17.48 5.89 10.79
N ILE A 76 17.13 6.08 9.51
CA ILE A 76 15.81 6.56 9.10
C ILE A 76 15.09 5.46 8.34
N PHE A 77 14.14 4.86 9.04
CA PHE A 77 13.23 3.84 8.53
C PHE A 77 11.80 4.35 8.57
N PHE A 78 11.05 4.08 7.51
CA PHE A 78 9.61 4.23 7.53
C PHE A 78 8.94 3.10 6.76
N GLU A 79 7.79 2.70 7.27
CA GLU A 79 6.91 1.74 6.61
C GLU A 79 5.69 2.48 6.08
N ALA A 80 5.39 2.28 4.80
CA ALA A 80 4.12 2.71 4.24
C ALA A 80 3.21 1.48 4.08
N LEU A 81 2.08 1.47 4.78
CA LEU A 81 1.02 0.49 4.62
C LEU A 81 -0.16 1.14 3.92
N PHE A 82 -0.58 0.63 2.77
CA PHE A 82 -1.74 1.18 2.04
C PHE A 82 -2.65 0.07 1.53
N SER A 83 -3.95 0.37 1.49
CA SER A 83 -4.94 -0.64 1.11
C SER A 83 -4.78 -1.09 -0.34
N THR A 84 -4.99 -2.38 -0.56
CA THR A 84 -5.02 -3.02 -1.88
C THR A 84 -6.44 -3.25 -2.38
N VAL A 85 -7.43 -2.73 -1.66
CA VAL A 85 -8.86 -2.90 -1.93
C VAL A 85 -9.41 -1.64 -2.59
N HIS A 86 -10.00 -1.77 -3.77
CA HIS A 86 -10.54 -0.63 -4.49
C HIS A 86 -11.71 0.02 -3.74
N GLY A 87 -11.56 1.32 -3.45
CA GLY A 87 -12.50 2.11 -2.64
C GLY A 87 -12.04 2.32 -1.20
N ASP A 88 -11.16 1.46 -0.69
CA ASP A 88 -10.54 1.66 0.61
C ASP A 88 -9.29 2.55 0.44
N LYS A 89 -9.35 3.73 1.05
CA LYS A 89 -8.34 4.78 0.91
C LYS A 89 -7.49 4.91 2.17
N ARG A 90 -7.33 3.85 2.94
CA ARG A 90 -6.48 3.93 4.14
C ARG A 90 -5.02 3.75 3.77
N THR A 91 -4.22 4.69 4.25
CA THR A 91 -2.75 4.65 4.22
C THR A 91 -2.22 4.99 5.60
N TYR A 92 -1.24 4.23 6.06
CA TYR A 92 -0.51 4.45 7.30
C TYR A 92 0.97 4.66 6.97
N ILE A 93 1.55 5.71 7.52
CA ILE A 93 2.99 5.96 7.48
C ILE A 93 3.50 5.76 8.89
N ILE A 94 4.38 4.77 9.07
CA ILE A 94 4.87 4.34 10.37
C ILE A 94 6.35 4.67 10.45
N THR A 95 6.72 5.36 11.51
CA THR A 95 8.11 5.61 11.89
C THR A 95 8.39 4.92 13.22
N GLN A 96 9.58 5.11 13.77
CA GLN A 96 9.91 4.63 15.11
C GLN A 96 9.07 5.31 16.21
N ASP A 97 8.73 6.59 16.01
CA ASP A 97 8.14 7.44 17.05
C ASP A 97 6.62 7.58 16.92
N GLU A 98 6.10 7.54 15.69
CA GLU A 98 4.71 7.85 15.41
C GLU A 98 4.12 7.04 14.25
N VAL A 99 2.78 7.01 14.22
CA VAL A 99 2.02 6.49 13.09
C VAL A 99 1.04 7.56 12.61
N ASP A 100 1.21 7.97 11.37
CA ASP A 100 0.30 8.86 10.66
C ASP A 100 -0.72 8.05 9.87
N SER A 101 -1.99 8.44 9.93
CA SER A 101 -3.09 7.82 9.17
C SER A 101 -3.70 8.79 8.18
N TYR A 102 -3.98 8.31 6.97
CA TYR A 102 -4.57 9.09 5.88
C TYR A 102 -5.74 8.37 5.24
N GLY A 103 -6.75 9.15 4.83
CA GLY A 103 -7.95 8.70 4.15
C GLY A 103 -8.86 7.82 5.00
N ASP A 104 -9.95 7.35 4.39
CA ASP A 104 -11.03 6.63 5.06
C ASP A 104 -11.36 5.33 4.31
N ALA A 105 -11.95 4.38 5.03
CA ALA A 105 -12.54 3.21 4.39
C ALA A 105 -13.90 3.56 3.77
N ASP A 106 -14.16 3.10 2.55
CA ASP A 106 -15.51 3.09 1.98
C ASP A 106 -16.35 1.98 2.65
N GLY A 107 -17.04 2.30 3.76
CA GLY A 107 -17.93 1.41 4.52
C GLY A 107 -17.42 1.10 5.94
N GLU A 108 -18.17 0.30 6.70
CA GLU A 108 -17.75 -0.18 8.03
C GLU A 108 -16.60 -1.19 7.89
N VAL A 109 -15.39 -0.70 7.71
CA VAL A 109 -14.18 -1.51 7.86
C VAL A 109 -13.66 -1.28 9.27
N HIS A 110 -14.11 -2.13 10.19
CA HIS A 110 -13.48 -2.34 11.49
C HIS A 110 -12.14 -3.05 11.22
N ASP A 111 -11.08 -2.32 10.86
CA ASP A 111 -9.74 -2.89 11.04
C ASP A 111 -9.25 -2.44 12.41
N ASP A 112 -8.99 -3.45 13.24
CA ASP A 112 -8.41 -3.31 14.56
C ASP A 112 -6.98 -2.79 14.39
N PHE A 113 -6.83 -1.47 14.35
CA PHE A 113 -5.52 -0.82 14.38
C PHE A 113 -4.69 -1.30 15.59
N GLU A 114 -5.39 -1.69 16.67
CA GLU A 114 -4.82 -2.31 17.87
C GLU A 114 -4.16 -3.68 17.64
N ASN A 115 -4.42 -4.36 16.53
CA ASN A 115 -3.78 -5.64 16.19
C ASN A 115 -2.55 -5.50 15.29
N PHE A 116 -2.21 -4.30 14.83
CA PHE A 116 -0.90 -4.08 14.19
C PHE A 116 0.15 -3.99 15.29
N SER A 117 0.88 -5.08 15.53
CA SER A 117 2.12 -4.99 16.30
C SER A 117 3.13 -4.20 15.47
N PHE A 118 3.32 -2.94 15.82
CA PHE A 118 4.46 -2.16 15.34
C PHE A 118 5.60 -2.52 16.27
N ASP A 119 6.51 -3.36 15.79
CA ASP A 119 7.71 -3.73 16.55
C ASP A 119 8.58 -2.48 16.70
N ALA A 120 8.34 -1.72 17.77
CA ALA A 120 9.16 -0.56 18.14
C ALA A 120 10.46 -0.97 18.85
N ASP A 121 10.65 -2.27 19.12
CA ASP A 121 11.78 -2.78 19.88
C ASP A 121 12.74 -3.60 18.99
N VAL A 122 13.58 -2.89 18.22
CA VAL A 122 14.89 -3.41 17.80
C VAL A 122 15.95 -2.35 18.08
N VAL A 123 16.31 -2.19 19.35
CA VAL A 123 17.63 -1.70 19.77
C VAL A 123 18.10 -2.41 21.03
#